data_AF-A0A954S3B9-F1
#
_entry.id   AF-A0A954S3B9-F1
#
_cell.length_a   1.000
_cell.length_b   1.000
_cell.length_c   1.000
_cell.angle_alpha   90.00
_cell.angle_beta   90.00
_cell.angle_gamma   90.00
#
_symmetry.space_group_name_H-M   'P 1'
#
loop_
_entity.id
_entity.type
_entity.pdbx_description
1 polymer ?
#
loop_
_entity_poly.entity_id
_entity_poly.type
_entity_poly.pdbx_seq_one_letter_code
_entity_poly.pdbx_strand_id
1 'polypeptide(L)'
;MEKALDRQTREVRRAALMSLEAVHGKTSPEADLIGLKSKHADLRRLALVRLFQRKLLDQARVQSALRRSGEDGNADVRRTAFLVSLFTRDKLVEAIRARDQELHRQLYELETFTLEEEEDAKPEKGKGKGKKSKEETKEPDLPKVTIKKLNLDPADYEPLLQAMASRVLDTCLLGGRCLALLGDQRAFGLLLQLSREKDKKARVDVCRALADLNDPRAVDRLRTLLNDEAGEVRDAAFTALAKLYESNPLEAAEAGLNADQEDVRRRGLQELIAVVRDKPPKTEEDPVAEQLVRALNDSYPNVRSEAFKACLNQKVVGGQGETLRFILKSIHADVRREVLTEVMANIKHKWAGELLLELYNDPDPQLRKEAFDFAVKKAKGSDYGPMIEGLDSTYADIRLAGVKELVKKRTKKGQAELIPAISDPDLEVRQAALEALVHADAEEALTQAMENHFIDVRLRAAAARARMGDGASLQPLVDLVSEPEPKEKEKVKAWTFVVRDALKALGDLGDAAAFDAVGPHLESKDASLRQAAAIALVGMATPQIANALKPRLQHSDPEIQYRAALGLAYCGDPLGASLLFSAKGASVLSEISQLAAAVTLGEVAEDRIASFLDA
;
A
#
# COMPACT_ATOMS: atom_id res chain seq x y z
N MET A 1 65.83 -20.15 -34.26
CA MET A 1 64.74 -20.66 -33.40
C MET A 1 63.89 -19.52 -32.84
N GLU A 2 64.48 -18.41 -32.36
CA GLU A 2 63.72 -17.24 -31.87
C GLU A 2 62.70 -16.69 -32.88
N LYS A 3 63.07 -16.53 -34.16
CA LYS A 3 62.14 -16.11 -35.23
C LYS A 3 60.93 -17.05 -35.41
N ALA A 4 61.03 -18.30 -34.97
CA ALA A 4 59.94 -19.28 -35.06
C ALA A 4 58.91 -19.15 -33.93
N LEU A 5 59.25 -18.46 -32.83
CA LEU A 5 58.34 -18.18 -31.71
C LEU A 5 57.21 -17.21 -32.09
N ASP A 6 57.36 -16.45 -33.16
CA ASP A 6 56.35 -15.48 -33.63
C ASP A 6 55.63 -15.91 -34.92
N ARG A 7 55.70 -17.21 -35.24
CA ARG A 7 54.93 -17.83 -36.34
C ARG A 7 53.46 -17.99 -35.95
N GLN A 8 52.56 -17.93 -36.93
CA GLN A 8 51.10 -18.03 -36.70
C GLN A 8 50.65 -19.40 -36.19
N THR A 9 51.34 -20.46 -36.62
CA THR A 9 51.06 -21.84 -36.23
C THR A 9 51.52 -22.12 -34.80
N ARG A 10 50.59 -22.54 -33.94
CA ARG A 10 50.82 -22.75 -32.51
C ARG A 10 51.84 -23.85 -32.24
N GLU A 11 51.73 -24.95 -32.97
CA GLU A 11 52.59 -26.14 -32.86
C GLU A 11 54.04 -25.77 -33.18
N VAL A 12 54.24 -24.91 -34.18
CA VAL A 12 55.57 -24.39 -34.57
C VAL A 12 56.16 -23.51 -33.47
N ARG A 13 55.35 -22.65 -32.83
CA ARG A 13 55.80 -21.84 -31.69
C ARG A 13 56.22 -22.71 -30.51
N ARG A 14 55.40 -23.72 -30.16
CA ARG A 14 55.66 -24.67 -29.07
C ARG A 14 56.93 -25.48 -29.33
N ALA A 15 57.05 -26.07 -30.52
CA ALA A 15 58.24 -26.83 -30.91
C ALA A 15 59.51 -25.95 -30.89
N ALA A 16 59.40 -24.69 -31.31
CA ALA A 16 60.51 -23.74 -31.26
C ALA A 16 60.95 -23.44 -29.82
N LEU A 17 59.99 -23.29 -28.89
CA LEU A 17 60.28 -23.07 -27.48
C LEU A 17 60.95 -24.30 -26.84
N MET A 18 60.47 -25.50 -27.13
CA MET A 18 61.11 -26.76 -26.69
C MET A 18 62.51 -26.94 -27.30
N SER A 19 62.72 -26.54 -28.54
CA SER A 19 64.05 -26.59 -29.17
C SER A 19 65.03 -25.61 -28.53
N LEU A 20 64.56 -24.41 -28.14
CA LEU A 20 65.38 -23.46 -27.40
C LEU A 20 65.81 -23.99 -26.02
N GLU A 21 64.96 -24.77 -25.36
CA GLU A 21 65.33 -25.44 -24.11
C GLU A 21 66.51 -26.40 -24.31
N ALA A 22 66.49 -27.20 -25.39
CA ALA A 22 67.60 -28.10 -25.73
C ALA A 22 68.92 -27.36 -25.96
N VAL A 23 68.87 -26.11 -26.46
CA VAL A 23 70.05 -25.27 -26.70
C VAL A 23 70.61 -24.64 -25.42
N HIS A 24 69.74 -24.13 -24.54
CA HIS A 24 70.17 -23.41 -23.33
C HIS A 24 70.35 -24.31 -22.10
N GLY A 25 69.87 -25.55 -22.15
CA GLY A 25 69.95 -26.53 -21.08
C GLY A 25 68.77 -26.49 -20.11
N LYS A 26 68.48 -27.65 -19.50
CA LYS A 26 67.27 -27.88 -18.67
C LYS A 26 67.19 -27.03 -17.40
N THR A 27 68.30 -26.55 -16.88
CA THR A 27 68.36 -25.70 -15.66
C THR A 27 68.39 -24.20 -15.97
N SER A 28 68.51 -23.82 -17.26
CA SER A 28 68.53 -22.42 -17.68
C SER A 28 67.12 -21.91 -17.97
N PRO A 29 66.72 -20.73 -17.43
CA PRO A 29 65.43 -20.14 -17.72
C PRO A 29 65.38 -19.45 -19.09
N GLU A 30 66.51 -19.33 -19.80
CA GLU A 30 66.65 -18.44 -20.96
C GLU A 30 65.64 -18.75 -22.08
N ALA A 31 65.37 -20.03 -22.35
CA ALA A 31 64.37 -20.42 -23.35
C ALA A 31 62.97 -19.86 -23.04
N ASP A 32 62.49 -20.00 -21.80
CA ASP A 32 61.18 -19.50 -21.40
C ASP A 32 61.18 -17.97 -21.26
N LEU A 33 62.29 -17.36 -20.80
CA LEU A 33 62.44 -15.89 -20.77
C LEU A 33 62.38 -15.27 -22.17
N ILE A 34 62.89 -15.96 -23.20
CA ILE A 34 62.72 -15.56 -24.60
C ILE A 34 61.26 -15.77 -25.02
N GLY A 35 60.64 -16.90 -24.64
CA GLY A 35 59.22 -17.19 -24.90
C GLY A 35 58.27 -16.10 -24.37
N LEU A 36 58.54 -15.55 -23.19
CA LEU A 36 57.78 -14.44 -22.60
C LEU A 36 57.80 -13.15 -23.42
N LYS A 37 58.76 -12.98 -24.34
CA LYS A 37 58.84 -11.81 -25.23
C LYS A 37 58.01 -11.97 -26.51
N SER A 38 57.39 -13.14 -26.74
CA SER A 38 56.59 -13.36 -27.95
C SER A 38 55.33 -12.51 -27.98
N LYS A 39 54.89 -12.16 -29.19
CA LYS A 39 53.61 -11.47 -29.39
C LYS A 39 52.38 -12.33 -29.08
N HIS A 40 52.54 -13.66 -29.03
CA HIS A 40 51.44 -14.60 -28.84
C HIS A 40 51.21 -14.97 -27.37
N ALA A 41 49.99 -14.75 -26.86
CA ALA A 41 49.66 -14.92 -25.44
C ALA A 41 49.72 -16.37 -24.96
N ASP A 42 49.35 -17.34 -25.82
CA ASP A 42 49.45 -18.78 -25.53
C ASP A 42 50.91 -19.19 -25.25
N LEU A 43 51.86 -18.63 -26.01
CA LEU A 43 53.28 -18.93 -25.81
C LEU A 43 53.82 -18.28 -24.53
N ARG A 44 53.40 -17.05 -24.22
CA ARG A 44 53.76 -16.38 -22.96
C ARG A 44 53.20 -17.13 -21.75
N ARG A 45 51.93 -17.54 -21.81
CA ARG A 45 51.28 -18.39 -20.80
C ARG A 45 52.03 -19.71 -20.63
N LEU A 46 52.35 -20.39 -21.73
CA LEU A 46 53.10 -21.64 -21.70
C LEU A 46 54.49 -21.47 -21.06
N ALA A 47 55.21 -20.41 -21.39
CA ALA A 47 56.51 -20.12 -20.80
C ALA A 47 56.44 -19.92 -19.28
N LEU A 48 55.38 -19.27 -18.76
CA LEU A 48 55.16 -19.12 -17.31
C LEU A 48 54.94 -20.48 -16.61
N VAL A 49 54.08 -21.32 -17.18
CA VAL A 49 53.81 -22.66 -16.61
C VAL A 49 55.07 -23.52 -16.64
N ARG A 50 55.85 -23.46 -17.72
CA ARG A 50 57.13 -24.18 -17.83
C ARG A 50 58.16 -23.73 -16.81
N LEU A 51 58.27 -22.42 -16.53
CA LEU A 51 59.16 -21.91 -15.49
C LEU A 51 58.82 -22.49 -14.11
N PHE A 52 57.53 -22.67 -13.82
CA PHE A 52 57.06 -23.36 -12.62
C PHE A 52 57.38 -24.86 -12.63
N GLN A 53 56.95 -25.59 -13.67
CA GLN A 53 57.15 -27.04 -13.78
C GLN A 53 58.63 -27.46 -13.75
N ARG A 54 59.51 -26.59 -14.24
CA ARG A 54 60.96 -26.79 -14.24
C ARG A 54 61.63 -26.38 -12.92
N LYS A 55 60.87 -25.96 -11.91
CA LYS A 55 61.35 -25.52 -10.59
C LYS A 55 62.37 -24.36 -10.67
N LEU A 56 62.12 -23.38 -11.54
CA LEU A 56 63.02 -22.26 -11.78
C LEU A 56 62.58 -20.96 -11.10
N LEU A 57 61.51 -21.00 -10.29
CA LEU A 57 60.90 -19.81 -9.70
C LEU A 57 61.85 -19.08 -8.73
N ASP A 58 62.79 -19.75 -8.06
CA ASP A 58 63.71 -19.11 -7.11
C ASP A 58 64.72 -18.16 -7.76
N GLN A 59 64.87 -18.21 -9.09
CA GLN A 59 65.85 -17.37 -9.79
C GLN A 59 65.38 -15.92 -9.91
N ALA A 60 66.24 -14.96 -9.56
CA ALA A 60 65.92 -13.52 -9.57
C ALA A 60 65.45 -13.00 -10.95
N ARG A 61 66.01 -13.53 -12.06
CA ARG A 61 65.59 -13.18 -13.43
C ARG A 61 64.17 -13.68 -13.73
N VAL A 62 63.81 -14.87 -13.22
CA VAL A 62 62.47 -15.46 -13.37
C VAL A 62 61.45 -14.68 -12.54
N GLN A 63 61.76 -14.36 -11.28
CA GLN A 63 60.92 -13.51 -10.43
C GLN A 63 60.64 -12.14 -11.06
N SER A 64 61.67 -11.54 -11.66
CA SER A 64 61.53 -10.25 -12.36
C SER A 64 60.72 -10.36 -13.65
N ALA A 65 60.76 -11.50 -14.34
CA ALA A 65 59.93 -11.76 -15.51
C ALA A 65 58.47 -12.02 -15.11
N LEU A 66 58.25 -12.79 -14.05
CA LEU A 66 56.95 -13.10 -13.50
C LEU A 66 56.19 -11.84 -13.07
N ARG A 67 56.87 -10.92 -12.36
CA ARG A 67 56.30 -9.61 -12.00
C ARG A 67 55.87 -8.80 -13.23
N ARG A 68 56.70 -8.76 -14.28
CA ARG A 68 56.35 -8.07 -15.53
C ARG A 68 55.16 -8.72 -16.24
N SER A 69 55.06 -10.04 -16.22
CA SER A 69 53.92 -10.77 -16.78
C SER A 69 52.61 -10.56 -15.99
N GLY A 70 52.70 -10.13 -14.73
CA GLY A 70 51.54 -9.66 -13.96
C GLY A 70 50.89 -8.39 -14.54
N GLU A 71 51.59 -7.65 -15.40
CA GLU A 71 51.08 -6.46 -16.10
C GLU A 71 50.92 -6.70 -17.62
N ASP A 72 50.87 -7.96 -18.06
CA ASP A 72 50.71 -8.32 -19.47
C ASP A 72 49.41 -7.75 -20.06
N GLY A 73 49.40 -7.43 -21.36
CA GLY A 73 48.18 -6.95 -22.03
C GLY A 73 47.04 -7.98 -22.09
N ASN A 74 47.35 -9.28 -21.99
CA ASN A 74 46.38 -10.36 -22.02
C ASN A 74 46.02 -10.87 -20.61
N ALA A 75 44.71 -11.00 -20.33
CA ALA A 75 44.20 -11.39 -19.01
C ALA A 75 44.60 -12.82 -18.59
N ASP A 76 44.65 -13.77 -19.51
CA ASP A 76 45.02 -15.16 -19.20
C ASP A 76 46.50 -15.26 -18.81
N VAL A 77 47.35 -14.46 -19.46
CA VAL A 77 48.78 -14.36 -19.10
C VAL A 77 48.94 -13.75 -17.71
N ARG A 78 48.22 -12.66 -17.40
CA ARG A 78 48.24 -12.05 -16.06
C ARG A 78 47.76 -13.00 -14.97
N ARG A 79 46.66 -13.70 -15.21
CA ARG A 79 46.12 -14.70 -14.28
C ARG A 79 47.09 -15.86 -14.09
N THR A 80 47.69 -16.37 -15.16
CA THR A 80 48.70 -17.43 -15.06
C THR A 80 49.93 -16.94 -14.29
N ALA A 81 50.40 -15.71 -14.55
CA ALA A 81 51.52 -15.11 -13.83
C ALA A 81 51.21 -14.97 -12.33
N PHE A 82 49.99 -14.57 -11.97
CA PHE A 82 49.54 -14.51 -10.59
C PHE A 82 49.51 -15.91 -9.95
N LEU A 83 48.87 -16.90 -10.57
CA LEU A 83 48.82 -18.26 -10.01
C LEU A 83 50.22 -18.88 -9.86
N VAL A 84 51.10 -18.70 -10.85
CA VAL A 84 52.51 -19.13 -10.77
C VAL A 84 53.26 -18.40 -9.65
N SER A 85 52.95 -17.13 -9.37
CA SER A 85 53.62 -16.40 -8.28
C SER A 85 53.25 -16.92 -6.90
N LEU A 86 52.06 -17.52 -6.73
CA LEU A 86 51.67 -18.16 -5.47
C LEU A 86 52.59 -19.35 -5.14
N PHE A 87 53.00 -20.13 -6.15
CA PHE A 87 53.94 -21.26 -6.01
C PHE A 87 55.37 -20.88 -5.61
N THR A 88 55.67 -19.58 -5.46
CA THR A 88 56.93 -19.15 -4.82
C THR A 88 56.91 -19.34 -3.31
N ARG A 89 55.73 -19.63 -2.73
CA ARG A 89 55.49 -19.82 -1.30
C ARG A 89 54.57 -21.01 -1.08
N ASP A 90 55.12 -22.19 -0.84
CA ASP A 90 54.33 -23.44 -0.68
C ASP A 90 53.26 -23.33 0.41
N LYS A 91 53.60 -22.71 1.56
CA LYS A 91 52.65 -22.46 2.66
C LYS A 91 51.46 -21.60 2.22
N LEU A 92 51.69 -20.60 1.36
CA LEU A 92 50.63 -19.73 0.85
C LEU A 92 49.65 -20.51 -0.02
N VAL A 93 50.17 -21.35 -0.92
CA VAL A 93 49.37 -22.22 -1.79
C VAL A 93 48.49 -23.15 -0.96
N GLU A 94 49.06 -23.83 0.03
CA GLU A 94 48.30 -24.69 0.95
C GLU A 94 47.20 -23.92 1.69
N ALA A 95 47.51 -22.70 2.16
CA ALA A 95 46.55 -21.87 2.89
C ALA A 95 45.38 -21.39 2.01
N ILE A 96 45.63 -21.09 0.73
CA ILE A 96 44.60 -20.71 -0.25
C ILE A 96 43.74 -21.92 -0.61
N ARG A 97 44.35 -23.08 -0.89
CA ARG A 97 43.63 -24.32 -1.23
C ARG A 97 42.64 -24.75 -0.15
N ALA A 98 42.98 -24.52 1.11
CA ALA A 98 42.12 -24.86 2.24
C ALA A 98 40.88 -23.96 2.38
N ARG A 99 40.84 -22.80 1.70
CA ARG A 99 39.81 -21.77 1.90
C ARG A 99 38.97 -21.46 0.66
N ASP A 100 39.47 -21.71 -0.54
CA ASP A 100 38.74 -21.45 -1.79
C ASP A 100 38.90 -22.60 -2.78
N GLN A 101 37.77 -23.27 -3.06
CA GLN A 101 37.72 -24.46 -3.93
C GLN A 101 38.04 -24.13 -5.39
N GLU A 102 37.66 -22.94 -5.87
CA GLU A 102 37.88 -22.53 -7.25
C GLU A 102 39.36 -22.20 -7.49
N LEU A 103 40.00 -21.51 -6.54
CA LEU A 103 41.45 -21.29 -6.56
C LEU A 103 42.20 -22.62 -6.41
N HIS A 104 41.73 -23.55 -5.57
CA HIS A 104 42.30 -24.90 -5.49
C HIS A 104 42.27 -25.61 -6.86
N ARG A 105 41.13 -25.56 -7.56
CA ARG A 105 41.01 -26.11 -8.91
C ARG A 105 42.01 -25.49 -9.88
N GLN A 106 42.11 -24.17 -9.91
CA GLN A 106 43.01 -23.45 -10.81
C GLN A 106 44.50 -23.75 -10.54
N LEU A 107 44.86 -23.87 -9.26
CA LEU A 107 46.21 -24.24 -8.85
C LEU A 107 46.53 -25.69 -9.25
N TYR A 108 45.57 -26.60 -9.08
CA TYR A 108 45.70 -27.99 -9.50
C TYR A 108 45.83 -28.14 -11.02
N GLU A 109 44.99 -27.45 -11.79
CA GLU A 109 45.08 -27.41 -13.26
C GLU A 109 46.46 -26.94 -13.75
N LEU A 110 47.07 -25.99 -13.03
CA LEU A 110 48.41 -25.48 -13.36
C LEU A 110 49.52 -26.51 -13.05
N GLU A 111 49.37 -27.30 -11.99
CA GLU A 111 50.26 -28.42 -11.63
C GLU A 111 50.15 -29.58 -12.62
N THR A 112 48.93 -29.96 -12.99
CA THR A 112 48.68 -31.09 -13.89
C THR A 112 48.77 -30.72 -15.35
N PHE A 113 48.92 -29.44 -15.67
CA PHE A 113 48.98 -28.93 -17.04
C PHE A 113 49.95 -29.76 -17.90
N THR A 114 49.42 -30.56 -18.81
CA THR A 114 50.25 -31.22 -19.81
C THR A 114 50.23 -30.42 -21.11
N LEU A 115 51.32 -30.51 -21.86
CA LEU A 115 51.47 -29.76 -23.08
C LEU A 115 50.43 -30.15 -24.16
N GLU A 116 49.78 -31.31 -24.03
CA GLU A 116 48.85 -31.92 -25.01
C GLU A 116 47.39 -31.48 -24.85
N GLU A 117 47.00 -30.93 -23.69
CA GLU A 117 45.59 -30.72 -23.29
C GLU A 117 44.82 -29.58 -23.98
N GLU A 118 45.45 -28.79 -24.86
CA GLU A 118 44.74 -27.76 -25.65
C GLU A 118 44.56 -28.11 -27.14
N GLU A 119 44.77 -29.37 -27.56
CA GLU A 119 44.44 -29.81 -28.93
C GLU A 119 42.93 -29.84 -29.20
N ASP A 120 42.08 -29.96 -28.17
CA ASP A 120 40.61 -30.11 -28.31
C ASP A 120 39.78 -28.88 -27.89
N ALA A 121 40.39 -27.82 -27.37
CA ALA A 121 39.65 -26.63 -26.95
C ALA A 121 39.38 -25.69 -28.13
N LYS A 122 38.22 -25.85 -28.78
CA LYS A 122 37.70 -24.87 -29.76
C LYS A 122 37.62 -23.48 -29.12
N PRO A 123 37.93 -22.40 -29.86
CA PRO A 123 37.78 -21.05 -29.33
C PRO A 123 36.30 -20.74 -29.10
N GLU A 124 35.91 -20.47 -27.85
CA GLU A 124 34.57 -19.95 -27.55
C GLU A 124 34.41 -18.57 -28.20
N LYS A 125 33.79 -18.56 -29.38
CA LYS A 125 33.17 -17.35 -29.93
C LYS A 125 31.87 -17.13 -29.17
N GLY A 126 31.80 -16.03 -28.44
CA GLY A 126 30.57 -15.61 -27.77
C GLY A 126 29.39 -15.63 -28.73
N LYS A 127 28.30 -16.29 -28.34
CA LYS A 127 26.95 -16.02 -28.84
C LYS A 127 25.91 -16.32 -27.76
N GLY A 128 24.88 -15.48 -27.79
CA GLY A 128 23.77 -15.44 -26.85
C GLY A 128 22.96 -16.74 -26.74
N LYS A 129 22.23 -16.79 -25.61
CA LYS A 129 20.97 -17.49 -25.35
C LYS A 129 20.59 -18.62 -26.31
N GLY A 130 20.69 -19.86 -25.84
CA GLY A 130 19.98 -20.99 -26.42
C GLY A 130 20.26 -22.33 -25.73
N LYS A 131 19.25 -22.84 -25.02
CA LYS A 131 19.02 -24.24 -24.58
C LYS A 131 20.15 -24.99 -23.85
N LYS A 132 19.90 -25.23 -22.56
CA LYS A 132 20.56 -26.24 -21.72
C LYS A 132 20.45 -27.64 -22.35
N SER A 133 21.54 -28.15 -22.90
CA SER A 133 21.82 -29.59 -22.95
C SER A 133 22.73 -29.92 -21.77
N LYS A 134 22.26 -30.81 -20.88
CA LYS A 134 23.03 -31.41 -19.80
C LYS A 134 24.08 -32.34 -20.41
N GLU A 135 25.28 -31.83 -20.63
CA GLU A 135 26.49 -32.64 -20.62
C GLU A 135 27.11 -32.44 -19.24
N GLU A 136 26.99 -33.45 -18.39
CA GLU A 136 27.66 -33.51 -17.09
C GLU A 136 29.17 -33.61 -17.34
N THR A 137 29.83 -32.46 -17.35
CA THR A 137 31.28 -32.39 -17.15
C THR A 137 31.54 -32.90 -15.73
N LYS A 138 32.05 -34.13 -15.60
CA LYS A 138 32.53 -34.66 -14.32
C LYS A 138 33.56 -33.68 -13.76
N GLU A 139 33.27 -33.09 -12.61
CA GLU A 139 34.24 -32.28 -11.87
C GLU A 139 35.50 -33.14 -11.61
N PRO A 140 36.72 -32.59 -11.83
CA PRO A 140 37.94 -33.32 -11.54
C PRO A 140 37.98 -33.68 -10.05
N ASP A 141 38.37 -34.92 -9.74
CA ASP A 141 38.51 -35.39 -8.36
C ASP A 141 39.73 -34.69 -7.73
N LEU A 142 39.48 -33.55 -7.06
CA LEU A 142 40.52 -32.69 -6.52
C LEU A 142 41.21 -33.37 -5.33
N PRO A 143 42.55 -33.27 -5.19
CA PRO A 143 43.25 -33.80 -4.03
C PRO A 143 42.68 -33.22 -2.73
N LYS A 144 42.42 -34.10 -1.76
CA LYS A 144 41.92 -33.69 -0.44
C LYS A 144 42.94 -32.80 0.26
N VAL A 145 42.54 -31.57 0.59
CA VAL A 145 43.37 -30.63 1.34
C VAL A 145 43.22 -30.92 2.83
N THR A 146 44.33 -31.20 3.52
CA THR A 146 44.31 -31.38 4.98
C THR A 146 44.47 -30.02 5.65
N ILE A 147 43.46 -29.58 6.40
CA ILE A 147 43.49 -28.29 7.12
C ILE A 147 44.46 -28.41 8.30
N LYS A 148 45.73 -28.07 8.07
CA LYS A 148 46.67 -27.78 9.15
C LYS A 148 46.56 -26.29 9.48
N LYS A 149 46.71 -25.93 10.76
CA LYS A 149 46.82 -24.54 11.19
C LYS A 149 48.15 -23.99 10.64
N LEU A 150 48.14 -23.48 9.41
CA LEU A 150 49.32 -22.90 8.79
C LEU A 150 49.57 -21.51 9.38
N ASN A 151 50.70 -21.37 10.06
CA ASN A 151 51.24 -20.06 10.43
C ASN A 151 52.02 -19.52 9.22
N LEU A 152 51.45 -18.50 8.56
CA LEU A 152 52.10 -17.76 7.48
C LEU A 152 52.99 -16.66 8.07
N ASP A 153 54.22 -16.57 7.58
CA ASP A 153 55.15 -15.52 7.94
C ASP A 153 54.91 -14.27 7.05
N PRO A 154 55.30 -13.05 7.47
CA PRO A 154 55.09 -11.85 6.66
C PRO A 154 55.62 -11.95 5.21
N ALA A 155 56.69 -12.72 5.01
CA ALA A 155 57.30 -12.96 3.71
C ALA A 155 56.46 -13.88 2.79
N ASP A 156 55.59 -14.72 3.35
CA ASP A 156 54.69 -15.58 2.58
C ASP A 156 53.63 -14.76 1.83
N TYR A 157 53.28 -13.58 2.33
CA TYR A 157 52.30 -12.67 1.70
C TYR A 157 52.88 -11.86 0.53
N GLU A 158 54.19 -11.91 0.29
CA GLU A 158 54.87 -11.10 -0.72
C GLU A 158 54.22 -11.19 -2.12
N PRO A 159 53.86 -12.39 -2.65
CA PRO A 159 53.21 -12.48 -3.97
C PRO A 159 51.86 -11.76 -4.03
N LEU A 160 51.09 -11.81 -2.93
CA LEU A 160 49.79 -11.15 -2.85
C LEU A 160 49.91 -9.64 -2.72
N LEU A 161 50.87 -9.15 -1.93
CA LEU A 161 51.13 -7.71 -1.77
C LEU A 161 51.66 -7.09 -3.07
N GLN A 162 52.50 -7.82 -3.81
CA GLN A 162 52.95 -7.41 -5.14
C GLN A 162 51.78 -7.33 -6.13
N ALA A 163 50.90 -8.34 -6.14
CA ALA A 163 49.71 -8.31 -6.98
C ALA A 163 48.79 -7.14 -6.61
N MET A 164 48.57 -6.91 -5.32
CA MET A 164 47.77 -5.80 -4.77
C MET A 164 48.31 -4.42 -5.20
N ALA A 165 49.63 -4.29 -5.38
CA ALA A 165 50.28 -3.06 -5.84
C ALA A 165 50.25 -2.88 -7.38
N SER A 166 49.73 -3.85 -8.13
CA SER A 166 49.60 -3.76 -9.59
C SER A 166 48.67 -2.63 -10.01
N ARG A 167 48.97 -2.00 -11.15
CA ARG A 167 48.09 -1.01 -11.78
C ARG A 167 46.96 -1.64 -12.59
N VAL A 168 47.02 -2.96 -12.82
CA VAL A 168 46.01 -3.67 -13.60
C VAL A 168 44.93 -4.21 -12.68
N LEU A 169 43.68 -3.86 -13.01
CA LEU A 169 42.50 -4.08 -12.16
C LEU A 169 42.31 -5.55 -11.73
N ASP A 170 42.39 -6.49 -12.66
CA ASP A 170 42.18 -7.91 -12.35
C ASP A 170 43.29 -8.48 -11.46
N THR A 171 44.54 -8.08 -11.70
CA THR A 171 45.69 -8.51 -10.88
C THR A 171 45.63 -7.96 -9.46
N CYS A 172 45.31 -6.67 -9.28
CA CYS A 172 45.21 -6.10 -7.93
C CYS A 172 43.99 -6.64 -7.17
N LEU A 173 42.86 -6.87 -7.87
CA LEU A 173 41.69 -7.51 -7.30
C LEU A 173 41.97 -8.95 -6.85
N LEU A 174 42.70 -9.75 -7.65
CA LEU A 174 43.10 -11.11 -7.26
C LEU A 174 43.98 -11.10 -6.00
N GLY A 175 44.96 -10.20 -5.93
CA GLY A 175 45.80 -10.02 -4.74
C GLY A 175 44.99 -9.64 -3.51
N GLY A 176 44.13 -8.62 -3.64
CA GLY A 176 43.24 -8.16 -2.57
C GLY A 176 42.25 -9.23 -2.10
N ARG A 177 41.65 -10.00 -3.01
CA ARG A 177 40.73 -11.10 -2.70
C ARG A 177 41.44 -12.22 -1.94
N CYS A 178 42.63 -12.63 -2.37
CA CYS A 178 43.39 -13.67 -1.67
C CYS A 178 43.83 -13.21 -0.28
N LEU A 179 44.24 -11.95 -0.12
CA LEU A 179 44.53 -11.39 1.21
C LEU A 179 43.30 -11.40 2.11
N ALA A 180 42.15 -10.99 1.58
CA ALA A 180 40.89 -11.00 2.30
C ALA A 180 40.45 -12.42 2.72
N LEU A 181 40.57 -13.39 1.81
CA LEU A 181 40.32 -14.81 2.09
C LEU A 181 41.18 -15.33 3.25
N LEU A 182 42.41 -14.83 3.38
CA LEU A 182 43.34 -15.18 4.45
C LEU A 182 43.11 -14.37 5.75
N GLY A 183 42.13 -13.46 5.77
CA GLY A 183 41.81 -12.60 6.91
C GLY A 183 42.77 -11.43 7.08
N ASP A 184 43.52 -11.05 6.05
CA ASP A 184 44.51 -9.98 6.13
C ASP A 184 43.89 -8.59 5.90
N GLN A 185 43.84 -7.79 6.97
CA GLN A 185 43.23 -6.46 6.97
C GLN A 185 43.89 -5.45 6.02
N ARG A 186 45.10 -5.71 5.52
CA ARG A 186 45.76 -4.84 4.53
C ARG A 186 44.97 -4.75 3.22
N ALA A 187 44.15 -5.76 2.91
CA ALA A 187 43.27 -5.75 1.74
C ALA A 187 42.18 -4.68 1.81
N PHE A 188 41.76 -4.28 3.03
CA PHE A 188 40.57 -3.45 3.23
C PHE A 188 40.62 -2.13 2.44
N GLY A 189 41.76 -1.42 2.49
CA GLY A 189 41.92 -0.15 1.80
C GLY A 189 41.79 -0.27 0.28
N LEU A 190 42.39 -1.31 -0.31
CA LEU A 190 42.26 -1.58 -1.74
C LEU A 190 40.82 -1.97 -2.09
N LEU A 191 40.20 -2.88 -1.34
CA LEU A 191 38.81 -3.30 -1.61
C LEU A 191 37.84 -2.11 -1.53
N LEU A 192 38.05 -1.20 -0.58
CA LEU A 192 37.27 0.04 -0.51
C LEU A 192 37.48 0.91 -1.76
N GLN A 193 38.69 1.02 -2.30
CA GLN A 193 38.92 1.71 -3.56
C GLN A 193 38.23 0.99 -4.74
N LEU A 194 38.45 -0.32 -4.88
CA LEU A 194 37.95 -1.13 -5.99
C LEU A 194 36.41 -1.23 -6.02
N SER A 195 35.75 -1.08 -4.87
CA SER A 195 34.29 -0.99 -4.82
C SER A 195 33.70 0.23 -5.55
N ARG A 196 34.52 1.16 -6.05
CA ARG A 196 34.10 2.32 -6.86
C ARG A 196 34.44 2.17 -8.34
N GLU A 197 34.98 1.03 -8.74
CA GLU A 197 35.38 0.79 -10.13
C GLU A 197 34.20 0.70 -11.07
N LYS A 198 34.42 1.08 -12.34
CA LYS A 198 33.37 1.05 -13.37
C LYS A 198 32.91 -0.37 -13.71
N ASP A 199 33.82 -1.33 -13.63
CA ASP A 199 33.49 -2.72 -13.92
C ASP A 199 32.65 -3.34 -12.80
N LYS A 200 31.39 -3.69 -13.14
CA LYS A 200 30.47 -4.35 -12.20
C LYS A 200 31.00 -5.69 -11.70
N LYS A 201 31.76 -6.44 -12.51
CA LYS A 201 32.32 -7.74 -12.08
C LYS A 201 33.33 -7.55 -10.96
N ALA A 202 34.18 -6.53 -11.08
CA ALA A 202 35.10 -6.16 -10.02
C ALA A 202 34.35 -5.77 -8.74
N ARG A 203 33.28 -4.97 -8.83
CA ARG A 203 32.47 -4.61 -7.66
C ARG A 203 31.81 -5.83 -6.98
N VAL A 204 31.31 -6.79 -7.75
CA VAL A 204 30.77 -8.06 -7.22
C VAL A 204 31.85 -8.83 -6.44
N ASP A 205 33.04 -8.99 -7.02
CA ASP A 205 34.14 -9.71 -6.37
C ASP A 205 34.65 -8.98 -5.13
N VAL A 206 34.60 -7.64 -5.12
CA VAL A 206 34.89 -6.84 -3.93
C VAL A 206 33.89 -7.12 -2.82
N CYS A 207 32.59 -7.22 -3.10
CA CYS A 207 31.59 -7.59 -2.07
C CYS A 207 31.92 -8.94 -1.44
N ARG A 208 32.26 -9.95 -2.26
CA ARG A 208 32.67 -11.29 -1.78
C ARG A 208 33.93 -11.21 -0.92
N ALA A 209 34.96 -10.51 -1.40
CA ALA A 209 36.21 -10.34 -0.67
C ALA A 209 36.00 -9.62 0.67
N LEU A 210 35.17 -8.58 0.72
CA LEU A 210 34.84 -7.89 1.98
C LEU A 210 34.12 -8.82 2.97
N ALA A 211 33.26 -9.72 2.49
CA ALA A 211 32.61 -10.73 3.33
C ALA A 211 33.60 -11.78 3.85
N ASP A 212 34.55 -12.21 3.02
CA ASP A 212 35.59 -13.19 3.39
C ASP A 212 36.61 -12.58 4.37
N LEU A 213 36.90 -11.28 4.24
CA LEU A 213 37.74 -10.55 5.19
C LEU A 213 37.14 -10.52 6.60
N ASN A 214 35.80 -10.62 6.69
CA ASN A 214 35.04 -10.61 7.95
C ASN A 214 35.37 -9.39 8.84
N ASP A 215 35.50 -8.21 8.23
CA ASP A 215 35.84 -6.96 8.90
C ASP A 215 34.58 -6.08 9.04
N PRO A 216 34.16 -5.71 10.26
CA PRO A 216 32.98 -4.86 10.48
C PRO A 216 33.04 -3.50 9.77
N ARG A 217 34.23 -2.98 9.47
CA ARG A 217 34.39 -1.71 8.73
C ARG A 217 33.83 -1.79 7.31
N ALA A 218 33.61 -2.99 6.77
CA ALA A 218 33.02 -3.19 5.45
C ALA A 218 31.51 -2.90 5.41
N VAL A 219 30.82 -2.93 6.55
CA VAL A 219 29.36 -2.84 6.64
C VAL A 219 28.82 -1.59 5.96
N ASP A 220 29.35 -0.40 6.30
CA ASP A 220 28.87 0.86 5.73
C ASP A 220 29.05 0.92 4.22
N ARG A 221 30.16 0.34 3.74
CA ARG A 221 30.43 0.29 2.32
C ARG A 221 29.48 -0.67 1.60
N LEU A 222 29.24 -1.84 2.16
CA LEU A 222 28.29 -2.81 1.60
C LEU A 222 26.86 -2.26 1.61
N ARG A 223 26.45 -1.53 2.67
CA ARG A 223 25.17 -0.81 2.72
C ARG A 223 25.05 0.21 1.59
N THR A 224 26.14 0.92 1.25
CA THR A 224 26.16 1.81 0.09
C THR A 224 25.97 1.04 -1.23
N LEU A 225 26.57 -0.14 -1.36
CA LEU A 225 26.48 -0.99 -2.57
C LEU A 225 25.13 -1.69 -2.73
N LEU A 226 24.26 -1.69 -1.71
CA LEU A 226 22.86 -2.09 -1.86
C LEU A 226 22.10 -1.18 -2.83
N ASN A 227 22.59 0.04 -3.09
CA ASN A 227 22.01 0.98 -4.04
C ASN A 227 22.85 1.11 -5.33
N ASP A 228 23.71 0.12 -5.63
CA ASP A 228 24.47 0.09 -6.88
C ASP A 228 23.55 0.03 -8.12
N GLU A 229 23.99 0.60 -9.23
CA GLU A 229 23.27 0.57 -10.51
C GLU A 229 23.02 -0.87 -11.02
N ALA A 230 23.96 -1.78 -10.77
CA ALA A 230 23.93 -3.14 -11.25
C ALA A 230 23.30 -4.07 -10.21
N GLY A 231 22.20 -4.76 -10.58
CA GLY A 231 21.53 -5.71 -9.70
C GLY A 231 22.42 -6.86 -9.20
N GLU A 232 23.39 -7.30 -10.01
CA GLU A 232 24.39 -8.30 -9.61
C GLU A 232 25.26 -7.82 -8.43
N VAL A 233 25.60 -6.52 -8.39
CA VAL A 233 26.39 -5.93 -7.31
C VAL A 233 25.54 -5.78 -6.05
N ARG A 234 24.29 -5.32 -6.19
CA ARG A 234 23.33 -5.23 -5.08
C ARG A 234 23.12 -6.58 -4.39
N ASP A 235 22.92 -7.63 -5.20
CA ASP A 235 22.75 -9.00 -4.71
C ASP A 235 23.99 -9.52 -3.97
N ALA A 236 25.18 -9.26 -4.53
CA ALA A 236 26.44 -9.62 -3.90
C ALA A 236 26.68 -8.83 -2.60
N ALA A 237 26.33 -7.55 -2.57
CA ALA A 237 26.45 -6.69 -1.40
C ALA A 237 25.51 -7.14 -0.26
N PHE A 238 24.26 -7.49 -0.58
CA PHE A 238 23.33 -8.05 0.40
C PHE A 238 23.82 -9.40 0.93
N THR A 239 24.28 -10.29 0.05
CA THR A 239 24.83 -11.61 0.45
C THR A 239 26.05 -11.45 1.36
N ALA A 240 26.91 -10.47 1.07
CA ALA A 240 28.05 -10.13 1.92
C ALA A 240 27.61 -9.61 3.31
N LEU A 241 26.62 -8.72 3.37
CA LEU A 241 26.07 -8.23 4.63
C LEU A 241 25.42 -9.34 5.45
N ALA A 242 24.62 -10.20 4.83
CA ALA A 242 24.00 -11.33 5.49
C ALA A 242 25.05 -12.27 6.13
N LYS A 243 26.17 -12.51 5.45
CA LYS A 243 27.30 -13.27 6.00
C LYS A 243 27.95 -12.57 7.19
N LEU A 244 28.19 -11.25 7.12
CA LEU A 244 28.74 -10.49 8.25
C LEU A 244 27.79 -10.45 9.46
N TYR A 245 26.48 -10.52 9.21
CA TYR A 245 25.42 -10.54 10.20
C TYR A 245 24.88 -11.95 10.49
N GLU A 246 25.64 -13.01 10.22
CA GLU A 246 25.18 -14.39 10.47
C GLU A 246 24.75 -14.60 11.94
N SER A 247 25.39 -13.89 12.87
CA SER A 247 25.04 -13.90 14.31
C SER A 247 23.88 -12.97 14.70
N ASN A 248 23.48 -12.05 13.82
CA ASN A 248 22.34 -11.15 14.00
C ASN A 248 21.57 -10.93 12.68
N PRO A 249 20.84 -11.95 12.19
CA PRO A 249 20.14 -11.89 10.90
C PRO A 249 19.12 -10.75 10.77
N LEU A 250 18.63 -10.23 11.90
CA LEU A 250 17.67 -9.12 11.94
C LEU A 250 18.27 -7.80 11.42
N GLU A 251 19.57 -7.58 11.61
CA GLU A 251 20.31 -6.44 11.05
C GLU A 251 20.49 -6.55 9.53
N ALA A 252 20.66 -7.78 9.02
CA ALA A 252 20.71 -8.02 7.58
C ALA A 252 19.35 -7.77 6.93
N ALA A 253 18.28 -8.29 7.54
CA ALA A 253 16.91 -8.03 7.12
C ALA A 253 16.61 -6.52 7.06
N GLU A 254 16.96 -5.78 8.12
CA GLU A 254 16.78 -4.33 8.19
C GLU A 254 17.52 -3.60 7.08
N ALA A 255 18.79 -3.94 6.85
CA ALA A 255 19.59 -3.33 5.79
C ALA A 255 18.97 -3.54 4.41
N GLY A 256 18.40 -4.73 4.15
CA GLY A 256 17.73 -5.02 2.89
C GLY A 256 16.41 -4.29 2.73
N LEU A 257 15.55 -4.30 3.76
CA LEU A 257 14.23 -3.64 3.76
C LEU A 257 14.34 -2.11 3.63
N ASN A 258 15.44 -1.52 4.10
CA ASN A 258 15.71 -0.09 3.99
C ASN A 258 16.36 0.34 2.65
N ALA A 259 16.72 -0.61 1.78
CA ALA A 259 17.35 -0.30 0.49
C ALA A 259 16.37 0.39 -0.48
N ASP A 260 16.88 1.08 -1.50
CA ASP A 260 16.00 1.83 -2.42
C ASP A 260 15.30 0.92 -3.44
N GLN A 261 15.94 -0.19 -3.81
CA GLN A 261 15.51 -1.05 -4.91
C GLN A 261 14.68 -2.25 -4.43
N GLU A 262 13.61 -2.58 -5.15
CA GLU A 262 12.70 -3.68 -4.83
C GLU A 262 13.41 -5.04 -4.72
N ASP A 263 14.39 -5.32 -5.58
CA ASP A 263 15.13 -6.58 -5.58
C ASP A 263 15.89 -6.82 -4.27
N VAL A 264 16.48 -5.76 -3.70
CA VAL A 264 17.16 -5.81 -2.41
C VAL A 264 16.17 -5.88 -1.26
N ARG A 265 15.06 -5.13 -1.30
CA ARG A 265 14.00 -5.23 -0.29
C ARG A 265 13.44 -6.64 -0.20
N ARG A 266 13.27 -7.31 -1.35
CA ARG A 266 12.87 -8.72 -1.40
C ARG A 266 13.89 -9.66 -0.76
N ARG A 267 15.20 -9.41 -0.93
CA ARG A 267 16.25 -10.16 -0.23
C ARG A 267 16.21 -9.93 1.28
N GLY A 268 16.02 -8.68 1.72
CA GLY A 268 15.83 -8.33 3.14
C GLY A 268 14.61 -9.03 3.75
N LEU A 269 13.49 -9.03 3.03
CA LEU A 269 12.28 -9.74 3.44
C LEU A 269 12.51 -11.26 3.51
N GLN A 270 13.23 -11.87 2.57
CA GLN A 270 13.56 -13.30 2.63
C GLN A 270 14.34 -13.66 3.90
N GLU A 271 15.28 -12.81 4.30
CA GLU A 271 16.02 -12.99 5.54
C GLU A 271 15.11 -12.85 6.77
N LEU A 272 14.24 -11.82 6.79
CA LEU A 272 13.24 -11.66 7.85
C LEU A 272 12.32 -12.89 7.95
N ILE A 273 11.86 -13.41 6.82
CA ILE A 273 11.00 -14.61 6.78
C ILE A 273 11.74 -15.82 7.33
N ALA A 274 13.05 -15.97 7.07
CA ALA A 274 13.85 -17.04 7.63
C ALA A 274 13.91 -16.94 9.17
N VAL A 275 14.08 -15.74 9.71
CA VAL A 275 14.04 -15.47 11.17
C VAL A 275 12.68 -15.80 11.75
N VAL A 276 11.59 -15.32 11.14
CA VAL A 276 10.22 -15.55 11.60
C VAL A 276 9.86 -17.04 11.58
N ARG A 277 10.36 -17.80 10.60
CA ARG A 277 10.15 -19.25 10.51
C ARG A 277 10.88 -20.02 11.62
N ASP A 278 12.07 -19.58 12.01
CA ASP A 278 12.84 -20.20 13.09
C ASP A 278 12.23 -19.88 14.46
N LYS A 279 11.93 -18.59 14.68
CA LYS A 279 11.38 -18.09 15.94
C LYS A 279 10.34 -17.00 15.68
N PRO A 280 9.06 -17.37 15.49
CA PRO A 280 8.01 -16.39 15.23
C PRO A 280 7.78 -15.49 16.46
N PRO A 281 7.54 -14.19 16.27
CA PRO A 281 7.27 -13.28 17.36
C PRO A 281 5.95 -13.66 18.05
N LYS A 282 5.97 -13.68 19.40
CA LYS A 282 4.80 -14.03 20.21
C LYS A 282 4.00 -12.82 20.69
N THR A 283 4.62 -11.65 20.71
CA THR A 283 3.98 -10.40 21.13
C THR A 283 4.32 -9.28 20.14
N GLU A 284 3.52 -8.22 20.16
CA GLU A 284 3.67 -7.12 19.19
C GLU A 284 4.90 -6.26 19.46
N GLU A 285 5.45 -6.30 20.68
CA GLU A 285 6.65 -5.56 21.09
C GLU A 285 7.95 -6.26 20.67
N ASP A 286 7.88 -7.47 20.08
CA ASP A 286 9.04 -8.17 19.57
C ASP A 286 9.66 -7.38 18.40
N PRO A 287 11.00 -7.16 18.37
CA PRO A 287 11.67 -6.48 17.25
C PRO A 287 11.38 -7.10 15.87
N VAL A 288 11.13 -8.42 15.82
CA VAL A 288 10.74 -9.11 14.59
C VAL A 288 9.33 -8.67 14.15
N ALA A 289 8.41 -8.47 15.09
CA ALA A 289 7.08 -7.96 14.80
C ALA A 289 7.13 -6.51 14.28
N GLU A 290 7.99 -5.65 14.86
CA GLU A 290 8.18 -4.29 14.35
C GLU A 290 8.65 -4.29 12.89
N GLN A 291 9.64 -5.13 12.55
CA GLN A 291 10.11 -5.24 11.16
C GLN A 291 9.07 -5.83 10.21
N LEU A 292 8.22 -6.75 10.68
CA LEU A 292 7.08 -7.23 9.89
C LEU A 292 6.08 -6.11 9.61
N VAL A 293 5.78 -5.24 10.57
CA VAL A 293 4.93 -4.06 10.33
C VAL A 293 5.56 -3.14 9.28
N ARG A 294 6.89 -2.93 9.32
CA ARG A 294 7.58 -2.18 8.26
C ARG A 294 7.42 -2.84 6.89
N ALA A 295 7.59 -4.16 6.80
CA ALA A 295 7.43 -4.90 5.53
C ALA A 295 5.98 -4.92 5.02
N LEU A 296 4.98 -4.99 5.90
CA LEU A 296 3.55 -4.83 5.57
C LEU A 296 3.20 -3.41 5.11
N ASN A 297 4.07 -2.43 5.39
CA ASN A 297 3.96 -1.03 4.98
C ASN A 297 5.01 -0.64 3.93
N ASP A 298 5.60 -1.63 3.25
CA ASP A 298 6.60 -1.36 2.23
C ASP A 298 5.97 -0.68 1.00
N SER A 299 6.72 0.18 0.32
CA SER A 299 6.25 0.86 -0.90
C SER A 299 5.91 -0.11 -2.03
N TYR A 300 6.55 -1.27 -2.09
CA TYR A 300 6.38 -2.27 -3.15
C TYR A 300 5.30 -3.30 -2.80
N PRO A 301 4.24 -3.46 -3.63
CA PRO A 301 3.15 -4.40 -3.36
C PRO A 301 3.61 -5.86 -3.22
N ASN A 302 4.63 -6.28 -3.97
CA ASN A 302 5.15 -7.65 -3.89
C ASN A 302 5.79 -7.93 -2.52
N VAL A 303 6.47 -6.95 -1.92
CA VAL A 303 7.06 -7.07 -0.57
C VAL A 303 5.93 -7.18 0.46
N ARG A 304 4.90 -6.33 0.34
CA ARG A 304 3.72 -6.38 1.23
C ARG A 304 2.99 -7.72 1.19
N SER A 305 2.70 -8.25 -0.01
CA SER A 305 1.98 -9.52 -0.17
C SER A 305 2.79 -10.72 0.34
N GLU A 306 4.11 -10.73 0.13
CA GLU A 306 4.96 -11.78 0.71
C GLU A 306 5.06 -11.67 2.24
N ALA A 307 5.13 -10.45 2.79
CA ALA A 307 5.09 -10.22 4.24
C ALA A 307 3.75 -10.67 4.86
N PHE A 308 2.62 -10.38 4.20
CA PHE A 308 1.29 -10.88 4.59
C PHE A 308 1.29 -12.41 4.70
N LYS A 309 1.72 -13.10 3.64
CA LYS A 309 1.76 -14.57 3.61
C LYS A 309 2.65 -15.13 4.71
N ALA A 310 3.80 -14.50 4.95
CA ALA A 310 4.71 -14.91 6.02
C ALA A 310 4.06 -14.79 7.40
N CYS A 311 3.40 -13.65 7.67
CA CYS A 311 2.67 -13.44 8.92
C CYS A 311 1.60 -14.52 9.14
N LEU A 312 0.78 -14.78 8.12
CA LEU A 312 -0.32 -15.75 8.19
C LEU A 312 0.18 -17.19 8.36
N ASN A 313 1.18 -17.61 7.58
CA ASN A 313 1.72 -18.96 7.61
C ASN A 313 2.39 -19.29 8.95
N GLN A 314 3.02 -18.31 9.59
CA GLN A 314 3.73 -18.49 10.86
C GLN A 314 2.89 -18.13 12.08
N LYS A 315 1.64 -17.67 11.89
CA LYS A 315 0.72 -17.24 12.96
C LYS A 315 1.41 -16.29 13.94
N VAL A 316 1.94 -15.20 13.40
CA VAL A 316 2.66 -14.20 14.20
C VAL A 316 1.74 -13.62 15.27
N VAL A 317 2.30 -13.33 16.45
CA VAL A 317 1.64 -12.72 17.62
C VAL A 317 0.39 -13.44 18.17
N GLY A 318 0.11 -14.68 17.76
CA GLY A 318 -0.93 -15.49 18.38
C GLY A 318 -1.59 -16.50 17.45
N GLY A 319 -2.91 -16.61 17.55
CA GLY A 319 -3.72 -17.41 16.63
C GLY A 319 -3.99 -16.66 15.33
N GLN A 320 -4.78 -17.28 14.44
CA GLN A 320 -5.10 -16.69 13.13
C GLN A 320 -5.81 -15.34 13.26
N GLY A 321 -6.72 -15.19 14.22
CA GLY A 321 -7.44 -13.93 14.45
C GLY A 321 -6.50 -12.82 14.94
N GLU A 322 -5.62 -13.11 15.89
CA GLU A 322 -4.62 -12.16 16.39
C GLU A 322 -3.61 -11.78 15.31
N THR A 323 -3.15 -12.73 14.51
CA THR A 323 -2.30 -12.48 13.35
C THR A 323 -2.97 -11.54 12.33
N LEU A 324 -4.23 -11.79 11.98
CA LEU A 324 -4.94 -10.95 11.02
C LEU A 324 -5.19 -9.54 11.58
N ARG A 325 -5.50 -9.42 12.88
CA ARG A 325 -5.59 -8.12 13.55
C ARG A 325 -4.27 -7.37 13.53
N PHE A 326 -3.16 -8.07 13.76
CA PHE A 326 -1.82 -7.49 13.64
C PHE A 326 -1.53 -6.97 12.23
N ILE A 327 -1.93 -7.72 11.19
CA ILE A 327 -1.76 -7.31 9.80
C ILE A 327 -2.59 -6.04 9.46
N LEU A 328 -3.74 -5.82 10.10
CA LEU A 328 -4.56 -4.61 9.91
C LEU A 328 -3.84 -3.29 10.28
N LYS A 329 -2.69 -3.36 10.96
CA LYS A 329 -1.80 -2.21 11.18
C LYS A 329 -1.18 -1.67 9.89
N SER A 330 -1.33 -2.35 8.76
CA SER A 330 -0.90 -1.82 7.47
C SER A 330 -1.75 -0.60 7.05
N ILE A 331 -1.08 0.47 6.65
CA ILE A 331 -1.71 1.66 6.07
C ILE A 331 -2.25 1.41 4.66
N HIS A 332 -1.83 0.31 4.01
CA HIS A 332 -2.22 0.01 2.63
C HIS A 332 -3.49 -0.84 2.55
N ALA A 333 -4.46 -0.35 1.78
CA ALA A 333 -5.76 -1.00 1.60
C ALA A 333 -5.67 -2.35 0.87
N ASP A 334 -4.63 -2.61 0.07
CA ASP A 334 -4.45 -3.92 -0.58
C ASP A 334 -4.14 -5.03 0.42
N VAL A 335 -3.27 -4.76 1.41
CA VAL A 335 -2.97 -5.68 2.51
C VAL A 335 -4.21 -5.92 3.37
N ARG A 336 -4.92 -4.85 3.76
CA ARG A 336 -6.16 -4.99 4.55
C ARG A 336 -7.26 -5.72 3.78
N ARG A 337 -7.30 -5.61 2.45
CA ARG A 337 -8.21 -6.38 1.59
C ARG A 337 -7.86 -7.87 1.58
N GLU A 338 -6.57 -8.24 1.63
CA GLU A 338 -6.17 -9.63 1.84
C GLU A 338 -6.67 -10.15 3.20
N VAL A 339 -6.64 -9.32 4.25
CA VAL A 339 -7.26 -9.67 5.55
C VAL A 339 -8.76 -9.89 5.42
N LEU A 340 -9.50 -8.98 4.76
CA LEU A 340 -10.94 -9.15 4.52
C LEU A 340 -11.24 -10.46 3.78
N THR A 341 -10.41 -10.82 2.80
CA THR A 341 -10.56 -12.07 2.03
C THR A 341 -10.44 -13.30 2.94
N GLU A 342 -9.43 -13.32 3.82
CA GLU A 342 -9.24 -14.39 4.80
C GLU A 342 -10.39 -14.45 5.82
N VAL A 343 -10.86 -13.30 6.29
CA VAL A 343 -12.01 -13.19 7.20
C VAL A 343 -13.28 -13.76 6.54
N MET A 344 -13.55 -13.37 5.29
CA MET A 344 -14.72 -13.85 4.53
C MET A 344 -14.68 -15.36 4.30
N ALA A 345 -13.50 -15.92 4.00
CA ALA A 345 -13.31 -17.35 3.81
C ALA A 345 -13.57 -18.14 5.11
N ASN A 346 -13.27 -17.52 6.26
CA ASN A 346 -13.31 -18.15 7.57
C ASN A 346 -14.47 -17.65 8.46
N ILE A 347 -15.51 -17.04 7.88
CA ILE A 347 -16.61 -16.38 8.63
C ILE A 347 -17.37 -17.27 9.64
N LYS A 348 -17.23 -18.60 9.52
CA LYS A 348 -17.83 -19.55 10.49
C LYS A 348 -17.15 -19.49 11.86
N HIS A 349 -15.95 -18.95 11.94
CA HIS A 349 -15.19 -18.82 13.18
C HIS A 349 -15.55 -17.51 13.90
N LYS A 350 -15.65 -17.55 15.23
CA LYS A 350 -16.02 -16.39 16.04
C LYS A 350 -15.10 -15.18 15.81
N TRP A 351 -13.79 -15.40 15.77
CA TRP A 351 -12.79 -14.36 15.54
C TRP A 351 -12.99 -13.64 14.19
N ALA A 352 -13.49 -14.34 13.18
CA ALA A 352 -13.72 -13.77 11.85
C ALA A 352 -14.93 -12.84 11.87
N GLY A 353 -15.98 -13.17 12.63
CA GLY A 353 -17.10 -12.27 12.88
C GLY A 353 -16.66 -10.97 13.57
N GLU A 354 -15.86 -11.09 14.63
CA GLU A 354 -15.32 -9.93 15.36
C GLU A 354 -14.46 -9.03 14.45
N LEU A 355 -13.55 -9.60 13.65
CA LEU A 355 -12.75 -8.85 12.68
C LEU A 355 -13.57 -8.23 11.54
N LEU A 356 -14.64 -8.89 11.08
CA LEU A 356 -15.50 -8.33 10.05
C LEU A 356 -16.17 -7.04 10.53
N LEU A 357 -16.56 -6.98 11.81
CA LEU A 357 -17.12 -5.78 12.42
C LEU A 357 -16.06 -4.68 12.58
N GLU A 358 -14.82 -5.03 12.95
CA GLU A 358 -13.70 -4.07 12.96
C GLU A 358 -13.51 -3.44 11.56
N LEU A 359 -13.65 -4.23 10.48
CA LEU A 359 -13.51 -3.78 9.10
C LEU A 359 -14.64 -2.87 8.60
N TYR A 360 -15.78 -2.76 9.30
CA TYR A 360 -16.77 -1.71 9.00
C TYR A 360 -16.19 -0.31 9.22
N ASN A 361 -15.13 -0.22 10.04
CA ASN A 361 -14.45 1.02 10.37
C ASN A 361 -13.08 1.11 9.66
N ASP A 362 -12.90 0.41 8.53
CA ASP A 362 -11.71 0.58 7.71
C ASP A 362 -11.66 2.00 7.10
N PRO A 363 -10.50 2.67 7.12
CA PRO A 363 -10.37 4.00 6.53
C PRO A 363 -10.63 4.02 5.02
N ASP A 364 -10.44 2.91 4.30
CA ASP A 364 -10.75 2.79 2.88
C ASP A 364 -12.26 2.58 2.64
N PRO A 365 -12.96 3.51 1.96
CA PRO A 365 -14.41 3.42 1.73
C PRO A 365 -14.85 2.18 0.99
N GLN A 366 -14.05 1.72 0.04
CA GLN A 366 -14.38 0.57 -0.76
C GLN A 366 -14.27 -0.71 0.07
N LEU A 367 -13.25 -0.83 0.91
CA LEU A 367 -13.04 -1.98 1.78
C LEU A 367 -14.13 -2.11 2.85
N ARG A 368 -14.45 -1.04 3.59
CA ARG A 368 -15.53 -1.11 4.61
C ARG A 368 -16.89 -1.42 3.98
N LYS A 369 -17.15 -0.90 2.79
CA LYS A 369 -18.36 -1.23 2.02
C LYS A 369 -18.38 -2.70 1.62
N GLU A 370 -17.27 -3.25 1.12
CA GLU A 370 -17.17 -4.68 0.78
C GLU A 370 -17.40 -5.59 2.00
N ALA A 371 -16.86 -5.21 3.15
CA ALA A 371 -17.07 -5.91 4.42
C ALA A 371 -18.56 -5.91 4.82
N PHE A 372 -19.21 -4.74 4.79
CA PHE A 372 -20.63 -4.59 5.07
C PHE A 372 -21.52 -5.37 4.10
N ASP A 373 -21.30 -5.20 2.79
CA ASP A 373 -22.07 -5.87 1.74
C ASP A 373 -21.97 -7.41 1.87
N PHE A 374 -20.79 -7.94 2.22
CA PHE A 374 -20.62 -9.36 2.49
C PHE A 374 -21.45 -9.83 3.69
N ALA A 375 -21.39 -9.10 4.81
CA ALA A 375 -22.12 -9.43 6.03
C ALA A 375 -23.64 -9.44 5.78
N VAL A 376 -24.16 -8.40 5.11
CA VAL A 376 -25.55 -8.28 4.70
C VAL A 376 -25.99 -9.42 3.79
N LYS A 377 -25.14 -9.82 2.84
CA LYS A 377 -25.43 -10.95 1.93
C LYS A 377 -25.46 -12.30 2.66
N LYS A 378 -24.71 -12.43 3.75
CA LYS A 378 -24.70 -13.65 4.60
C LYS A 378 -25.88 -13.71 5.55
N ALA A 379 -26.39 -12.57 5.99
CA ALA A 379 -27.58 -12.48 6.82
C ALA A 379 -28.80 -13.09 6.11
N LYS A 380 -29.42 -14.10 6.74
CA LYS A 380 -30.60 -14.79 6.19
C LYS A 380 -31.84 -14.47 7.00
N GLY A 381 -32.98 -14.38 6.31
CA GLY A 381 -34.28 -14.19 6.95
C GLY A 381 -34.31 -12.91 7.80
N SER A 382 -34.53 -13.10 9.11
CA SER A 382 -34.69 -12.04 10.13
C SER A 382 -33.41 -11.78 10.93
N ASP A 383 -32.25 -12.16 10.40
CA ASP A 383 -30.96 -11.71 10.92
C ASP A 383 -30.71 -10.26 10.49
N TYR A 384 -30.82 -9.35 11.46
CA TYR A 384 -30.55 -7.92 11.29
C TYR A 384 -29.21 -7.50 11.89
N GLY A 385 -28.47 -8.45 12.50
CA GLY A 385 -27.24 -8.17 13.23
C GLY A 385 -26.26 -7.31 12.42
N PRO A 386 -25.92 -7.70 11.17
CA PRO A 386 -25.00 -6.93 10.35
C PRO A 386 -25.42 -5.49 10.05
N MET A 387 -26.73 -5.21 9.96
CA MET A 387 -27.23 -3.86 9.70
C MET A 387 -27.22 -3.02 10.98
N ILE A 388 -27.58 -3.63 12.12
CA ILE A 388 -27.59 -2.97 13.43
C ILE A 388 -26.15 -2.60 13.82
N GLU A 389 -25.21 -3.53 13.71
CA GLU A 389 -23.78 -3.26 13.93
C GLU A 389 -23.23 -2.20 12.95
N GLY A 390 -23.83 -2.12 11.74
CA GLY A 390 -23.52 -1.06 10.78
C GLY A 390 -23.94 0.34 11.26
N LEU A 391 -25.01 0.45 12.06
CA LEU A 391 -25.44 1.71 12.67
C LEU A 391 -24.44 2.23 13.71
N ASP A 392 -23.61 1.35 14.29
CA ASP A 392 -22.57 1.72 15.26
C ASP A 392 -21.22 2.08 14.60
N SER A 393 -21.15 2.09 13.26
CA SER A 393 -19.92 2.45 12.54
C SER A 393 -19.50 3.91 12.78
N THR A 394 -18.19 4.13 12.86
CA THR A 394 -17.60 5.47 12.90
C THR A 394 -17.87 6.28 11.62
N TYR A 395 -18.13 5.60 10.50
CA TYR A 395 -18.35 6.25 9.20
C TYR A 395 -19.83 6.31 8.82
N ALA A 396 -20.28 7.50 8.41
CA ALA A 396 -21.68 7.76 8.07
C ALA A 396 -22.17 6.97 6.86
N ASP A 397 -21.28 6.62 5.91
CA ASP A 397 -21.64 5.84 4.74
C ASP A 397 -22.10 4.41 5.09
N ILE A 398 -21.45 3.77 6.07
CA ILE A 398 -21.85 2.46 6.59
C ILE A 398 -23.12 2.57 7.44
N ARG A 399 -23.23 3.59 8.29
CA ARG A 399 -24.49 3.83 9.05
C ARG A 399 -25.68 4.02 8.12
N LEU A 400 -25.51 4.83 7.07
CA LEU A 400 -26.52 5.06 6.04
C LEU A 400 -26.85 3.77 5.27
N ALA A 401 -25.86 2.93 4.97
CA ALA A 401 -26.07 1.63 4.35
C ALA A 401 -26.88 0.69 5.27
N GLY A 402 -26.55 0.67 6.57
CA GLY A 402 -27.31 -0.02 7.63
C GLY A 402 -28.78 0.38 7.62
N VAL A 403 -29.06 1.68 7.67
CA VAL A 403 -30.43 2.23 7.57
C VAL A 403 -31.11 1.73 6.29
N LYS A 404 -30.49 1.94 5.12
CA LYS A 404 -31.09 1.55 3.82
C LYS A 404 -31.42 0.07 3.74
N GLU A 405 -30.58 -0.80 4.28
CA GLU A 405 -30.84 -2.24 4.31
C GLU A 405 -31.96 -2.64 5.28
N LEU A 406 -32.03 -2.01 6.47
CA LEU A 406 -33.15 -2.20 7.40
C LEU A 406 -34.49 -1.78 6.77
N VAL A 407 -34.50 -0.66 6.04
CA VAL A 407 -35.68 -0.15 5.33
C VAL A 407 -36.16 -1.13 4.25
N LYS A 408 -35.24 -1.71 3.47
CA LYS A 408 -35.58 -2.71 2.45
C LYS A 408 -36.26 -3.95 3.02
N LYS A 409 -35.93 -4.35 4.26
CA LYS A 409 -36.52 -5.54 4.90
C LYS A 409 -37.97 -5.33 5.36
N ARG A 410 -38.42 -4.08 5.55
CA ARG A 410 -39.81 -3.69 5.89
C ARG A 410 -40.41 -4.48 7.07
N THR A 411 -39.69 -4.58 8.17
CA THR A 411 -40.16 -5.31 9.37
C THR A 411 -40.31 -4.39 10.56
N LYS A 412 -41.31 -4.64 11.43
CA LYS A 412 -41.51 -3.88 12.67
C LYS A 412 -40.26 -3.88 13.56
N LYS A 413 -39.58 -5.03 13.65
CA LYS A 413 -38.31 -5.14 14.38
C LYS A 413 -37.24 -4.23 13.79
N GLY A 414 -36.98 -4.32 12.48
CA GLY A 414 -36.00 -3.45 11.82
C GLY A 414 -36.34 -1.96 11.90
N GLN A 415 -37.62 -1.59 11.97
CA GLN A 415 -38.06 -0.21 12.18
C GLN A 415 -37.77 0.28 13.61
N ALA A 416 -37.94 -0.57 14.62
CA ALA A 416 -37.60 -0.20 16.01
C ALA A 416 -36.10 0.13 16.15
N GLU A 417 -35.23 -0.56 15.41
CA GLU A 417 -33.79 -0.30 15.39
C GLU A 417 -33.39 1.02 14.67
N LEU A 418 -34.33 1.67 13.95
CA LEU A 418 -34.06 2.97 13.31
C LEU A 418 -34.21 4.15 14.27
N ILE A 419 -34.80 3.95 15.46
CA ILE A 419 -35.03 5.00 16.44
C ILE A 419 -33.72 5.71 16.84
N PRO A 420 -32.61 5.02 17.17
CA PRO A 420 -31.35 5.69 17.47
C PRO A 420 -30.82 6.53 16.28
N ALA A 421 -31.01 6.04 15.05
CA ALA A 421 -30.50 6.66 13.83
C ALA A 421 -31.17 8.01 13.49
N ILE A 422 -32.34 8.33 14.04
CA ILE A 422 -32.93 9.67 13.88
C ILE A 422 -32.12 10.75 14.63
N SER A 423 -31.25 10.35 15.57
CA SER A 423 -30.35 11.25 16.30
C SER A 423 -28.92 11.18 15.77
N ASP A 424 -28.72 10.69 14.54
CA ASP A 424 -27.38 10.60 13.96
C ASP A 424 -26.79 11.98 13.67
N PRO A 425 -25.48 12.21 13.96
CA PRO A 425 -24.81 13.46 13.61
C PRO A 425 -24.84 13.76 12.10
N ASP A 426 -24.89 12.75 11.24
CA ASP A 426 -24.97 12.89 9.80
C ASP A 426 -26.40 13.12 9.28
N LEU A 427 -26.56 14.11 8.39
CA LEU A 427 -27.85 14.55 7.87
C LEU A 427 -28.54 13.47 7.04
N GLU A 428 -27.80 12.77 6.19
CA GLU A 428 -28.37 11.78 5.31
C GLU A 428 -28.87 10.57 6.10
N VAL A 429 -28.12 10.17 7.14
CA VAL A 429 -28.49 9.05 8.02
C VAL A 429 -29.81 9.33 8.73
N ARG A 430 -29.92 10.47 9.43
CA ARG A 430 -31.15 10.81 10.18
C ARG A 430 -32.35 11.03 9.27
N GLN A 431 -32.16 11.62 8.09
CA GLN A 431 -33.23 11.80 7.12
C GLN A 431 -33.74 10.46 6.58
N ALA A 432 -32.84 9.55 6.20
CA ALA A 432 -33.22 8.23 5.70
C ALA A 432 -33.95 7.41 6.77
N ALA A 433 -33.50 7.47 8.03
CA ALA A 433 -34.14 6.80 9.15
C ALA A 433 -35.56 7.36 9.41
N LEU A 434 -35.68 8.69 9.48
CA LEU A 434 -36.96 9.33 9.73
C LEU A 434 -37.97 9.13 8.59
N GLU A 435 -37.53 9.24 7.34
CA GLU A 435 -38.39 8.98 6.18
C GLU A 435 -38.97 7.57 6.23
N ALA A 436 -38.16 6.57 6.59
CA ALA A 436 -38.65 5.22 6.73
C ALA A 436 -39.70 5.06 7.84
N LEU A 437 -39.51 5.73 8.98
CA LEU A 437 -40.46 5.72 10.09
C LEU A 437 -41.78 6.41 9.73
N VAL A 438 -41.73 7.50 8.96
CA VAL A 438 -42.92 8.19 8.43
C VAL A 438 -43.71 7.29 7.49
N HIS A 439 -43.04 6.61 6.55
CA HIS A 439 -43.71 5.69 5.61
C HIS A 439 -44.29 4.45 6.31
N ALA A 440 -43.70 4.05 7.44
CA ALA A 440 -44.13 2.92 8.24
C ALA A 440 -45.29 3.23 9.19
N ASP A 441 -45.65 4.50 9.33
CA ASP A 441 -46.60 4.98 10.33
C ASP A 441 -46.22 4.55 11.77
N ALA A 442 -44.95 4.74 12.11
CA ALA A 442 -44.40 4.33 13.40
C ALA A 442 -44.72 5.37 14.49
N GLU A 443 -45.97 5.40 14.97
CA GLU A 443 -46.49 6.40 15.93
C GLU A 443 -45.56 6.66 17.13
N GLU A 444 -45.12 5.62 17.83
CA GLU A 444 -44.22 5.75 19.00
C GLU A 444 -42.88 6.40 18.63
N ALA A 445 -42.29 5.98 17.52
CA ALA A 445 -41.01 6.52 17.05
C ALA A 445 -41.13 7.98 16.57
N LEU A 446 -42.24 8.32 15.89
CA LEU A 446 -42.53 9.69 15.49
C LEU A 446 -42.81 10.59 16.71
N THR A 447 -43.39 10.04 17.79
CA THR A 447 -43.54 10.75 19.06
C THR A 447 -42.19 11.17 19.63
N GLN A 448 -41.28 10.21 19.74
CA GLN A 448 -39.93 10.49 20.22
C GLN A 448 -39.16 11.45 19.29
N ALA A 449 -39.38 11.36 17.97
CA ALA A 449 -38.73 12.22 16.99
C ALA A 449 -39.15 13.71 17.11
N MET A 450 -40.37 14.01 17.59
CA MET A 450 -40.80 15.40 17.83
C MET A 450 -40.04 16.08 18.97
N GLU A 451 -39.47 15.31 19.89
CA GLU A 451 -38.65 15.79 21.01
C GLU A 451 -37.14 15.75 20.72
N ASN A 452 -36.76 15.42 19.48
CA ASN A 452 -35.36 15.26 19.11
C ASN A 452 -34.57 16.58 19.20
N HIS A 453 -33.27 16.51 19.48
CA HIS A 453 -32.45 17.71 19.56
C HIS A 453 -32.17 18.36 18.18
N PHE A 454 -32.34 17.61 17.09
CA PHE A 454 -32.21 18.10 15.72
C PHE A 454 -33.52 18.71 15.20
N ILE A 455 -33.47 19.98 14.79
CA ILE A 455 -34.64 20.74 14.34
C ILE A 455 -35.29 20.11 13.10
N ASP A 456 -34.48 19.62 12.15
CA ASP A 456 -34.97 18.96 10.93
C ASP A 456 -35.74 17.67 11.23
N VAL A 457 -35.33 16.94 12.28
CA VAL A 457 -36.02 15.72 12.74
C VAL A 457 -37.34 16.07 13.41
N ARG A 458 -37.33 17.03 14.34
CA ARG A 458 -38.56 17.51 15.02
C ARG A 458 -39.61 17.98 14.02
N LEU A 459 -39.19 18.87 13.10
CA LEU A 459 -40.07 19.46 12.10
C LEU A 459 -40.70 18.38 11.21
N ARG A 460 -39.90 17.47 10.66
CA ARG A 460 -40.40 16.42 9.75
C ARG A 460 -41.31 15.44 10.49
N ALA A 461 -41.00 15.08 11.73
CA ALA A 461 -41.83 14.21 12.55
C ALA A 461 -43.18 14.87 12.88
N ALA A 462 -43.16 16.12 13.34
CA ALA A 462 -44.37 16.88 13.65
C ALA A 462 -45.21 17.14 12.41
N ALA A 463 -44.59 17.44 11.26
CA ALA A 463 -45.29 17.61 9.99
C ALA A 463 -45.94 16.32 9.47
N ALA A 464 -45.29 15.16 9.68
CA ALA A 464 -45.88 13.88 9.33
C ALA A 464 -47.13 13.58 10.18
N ARG A 465 -47.04 13.78 11.50
CA ARG A 465 -48.16 13.57 12.43
C ARG A 465 -49.29 14.60 12.28
N ALA A 466 -48.96 15.84 11.95
CA ALA A 466 -49.94 16.88 11.62
C ALA A 466 -50.82 16.48 10.43
N ARG A 467 -50.23 15.92 9.36
CA ARG A 467 -50.97 15.38 8.21
C ARG A 467 -51.89 14.21 8.55
N MET A 468 -51.67 13.57 9.69
CA MET A 468 -52.51 12.50 10.22
C MET A 468 -53.59 13.01 11.18
N GLY A 469 -53.66 14.32 11.42
CA GLY A 469 -54.63 14.93 12.34
C GLY A 469 -54.25 14.82 13.82
N ASP A 470 -52.97 14.57 14.12
CA ASP A 470 -52.52 14.39 15.48
C ASP A 470 -52.26 15.72 16.20
N GLY A 471 -53.17 16.07 17.11
CA GLY A 471 -53.09 17.28 17.93
C GLY A 471 -51.83 17.40 18.79
N ALA A 472 -51.12 16.30 19.10
CA ALA A 472 -49.84 16.37 19.81
C ALA A 472 -48.76 17.11 19.01
N SER A 473 -48.94 17.24 17.69
CA SER A 473 -48.03 17.98 16.80
C SER A 473 -48.15 19.50 16.94
N LEU A 474 -49.23 20.00 17.56
CA LEU A 474 -49.53 21.43 17.65
C LEU A 474 -48.41 22.19 18.36
N GLN A 475 -48.07 21.82 19.60
CA GLN A 475 -47.11 22.57 20.40
C GLN A 475 -45.70 22.55 19.78
N PRO A 476 -45.15 21.41 19.32
CA PRO A 476 -43.85 21.40 18.63
C PRO A 476 -43.81 22.31 17.39
N LEU A 477 -44.89 22.36 16.60
CA LEU A 477 -44.95 23.23 15.42
C LEU A 477 -45.11 24.71 15.80
N VAL A 478 -45.92 25.01 16.81
CA VAL A 478 -46.08 26.36 17.37
C VAL A 478 -44.75 26.88 17.90
N ASP A 479 -43.97 26.06 18.61
CA ASP A 479 -42.65 26.43 19.12
C ASP A 479 -41.71 26.80 17.96
N LEU A 480 -41.68 25.99 16.89
CA LEU A 480 -40.84 26.23 15.71
C LEU A 480 -41.19 27.53 14.97
N VAL A 481 -42.48 27.84 14.79
CA VAL A 481 -42.88 29.11 14.14
C VAL A 481 -42.70 30.31 15.07
N SER A 482 -42.71 30.10 16.38
CA SER A 482 -42.51 31.17 17.36
C SER A 482 -41.04 31.50 17.60
N GLU A 483 -40.10 30.71 17.06
CA GLU A 483 -38.66 31.01 17.15
C GLU A 483 -38.35 32.35 16.46
N PRO A 484 -37.71 33.30 17.16
CA PRO A 484 -37.44 34.63 16.61
C PRO A 484 -36.42 34.56 15.45
N GLU A 485 -36.60 35.43 14.45
CA GLU A 485 -35.69 35.53 13.32
C GLU A 485 -34.24 35.78 13.80
N PRO A 486 -33.26 34.97 13.35
CA PRO A 486 -31.88 35.12 13.77
C PRO A 486 -31.26 36.42 13.23
N LYS A 487 -30.45 37.09 14.04
CA LYS A 487 -29.72 38.32 13.64
C LYS A 487 -28.64 38.06 12.58
N GLU A 488 -28.16 36.82 12.51
CA GLU A 488 -27.08 36.40 11.62
C GLU A 488 -27.64 36.03 10.25
N LYS A 489 -27.27 36.79 9.21
CA LYS A 489 -27.78 36.61 7.84
C LYS A 489 -27.64 35.20 7.28
N GLU A 490 -26.60 34.47 7.70
CA GLU A 490 -26.33 33.11 7.26
C GLU A 490 -27.36 32.10 7.80
N LYS A 491 -27.89 32.35 9.00
CA LYS A 491 -28.91 31.49 9.64
C LYS A 491 -30.33 31.80 9.17
N VAL A 492 -30.58 33.00 8.65
CA VAL A 492 -31.91 33.43 8.18
C VAL A 492 -32.48 32.43 7.17
N LYS A 493 -31.68 31.97 6.19
CA LYS A 493 -32.15 31.01 5.17
C LYS A 493 -32.65 29.69 5.76
N ALA A 494 -31.90 29.12 6.71
CA ALA A 494 -32.26 27.87 7.36
C ALA A 494 -33.50 28.05 8.25
N TRP A 495 -33.56 29.15 9.01
CA TRP A 495 -34.73 29.52 9.80
C TRP A 495 -35.98 29.70 8.93
N THR A 496 -35.88 30.45 7.83
CA THR A 496 -36.99 30.65 6.88
C THR A 496 -37.50 29.32 6.33
N PHE A 497 -36.60 28.39 6.00
CA PHE A 497 -37.00 27.06 5.56
C PHE A 497 -37.79 26.31 6.64
N VAL A 498 -37.29 26.30 7.88
CA VAL A 498 -37.94 25.62 9.02
C VAL A 498 -39.31 26.22 9.31
N VAL A 499 -39.40 27.55 9.46
CA VAL A 499 -40.65 28.24 9.77
C VAL A 499 -41.68 28.07 8.65
N ARG A 500 -41.26 28.18 7.38
CA ARG A 500 -42.15 27.98 6.23
C ARG A 500 -42.77 26.59 6.24
N ASP A 501 -41.98 25.56 6.51
CA ASP A 501 -42.46 24.18 6.50
C ASP A 501 -43.28 23.87 7.76
N ALA A 502 -42.96 24.47 8.90
CA ALA A 502 -43.79 24.40 10.11
C ALA A 502 -45.16 25.07 9.92
N LEU A 503 -45.21 26.23 9.27
CA LEU A 503 -46.48 26.92 8.92
C LEU A 503 -47.35 26.05 8.03
N LYS A 504 -46.78 25.40 7.01
CA LYS A 504 -47.51 24.45 6.17
C LYS A 504 -48.07 23.30 6.98
N ALA A 505 -47.26 22.71 7.86
CA ALA A 505 -47.68 21.63 8.74
C ALA A 505 -48.81 22.04 9.71
N LEU A 506 -48.80 23.28 10.23
CA LEU A 506 -49.92 23.82 11.03
C LEU A 506 -51.20 23.95 10.20
N GLY A 507 -51.06 24.36 8.93
CA GLY A 507 -52.16 24.36 7.97
C GLY A 507 -52.73 22.96 7.72
N ASP A 508 -51.87 21.96 7.55
CA ASP A 508 -52.26 20.56 7.37
C ASP A 508 -52.96 19.99 8.63
N LEU A 509 -52.51 20.40 9.83
CA LEU A 509 -53.16 20.03 11.09
C LEU A 509 -54.55 20.64 11.24
N GLY A 510 -54.73 21.89 10.79
CA GLY A 510 -56.01 22.60 10.80
C GLY A 510 -56.53 23.01 12.17
N ASP A 511 -55.70 22.97 13.22
CA ASP A 511 -56.10 23.35 14.57
C ASP A 511 -56.11 24.88 14.75
N ALA A 512 -57.29 25.43 15.05
CA ALA A 512 -57.51 26.84 15.27
C ALA A 512 -56.67 27.44 16.42
N ALA A 513 -56.19 26.63 17.36
CA ALA A 513 -55.32 27.07 18.45
C ALA A 513 -53.97 27.62 17.97
N ALA A 514 -53.51 27.26 16.76
CA ALA A 514 -52.28 27.79 16.17
C ALA A 514 -52.44 29.21 15.59
N PHE A 515 -53.65 29.76 15.53
CA PHE A 515 -53.93 31.05 14.87
C PHE A 515 -53.03 32.19 15.38
N ASP A 516 -52.88 32.31 16.70
CA ASP A 516 -52.09 33.38 17.32
C ASP A 516 -50.59 33.26 16.98
N ALA A 517 -50.08 32.04 16.80
CA ALA A 517 -48.70 31.77 16.41
C ALA A 517 -48.44 32.04 14.91
N VAL A 518 -49.45 31.85 14.05
CA VAL A 518 -49.36 32.13 12.61
C VAL A 518 -49.45 33.63 12.30
N GLY A 519 -50.21 34.39 13.09
CA GLY A 519 -50.49 35.81 12.88
C GLY A 519 -49.27 36.70 12.56
N PRO A 520 -48.17 36.66 13.35
CA PRO A 520 -46.99 37.48 13.09
C PRO A 520 -46.33 37.25 11.73
N HIS A 521 -46.43 36.03 11.16
CA HIS A 521 -45.79 35.68 9.89
C HIS A 521 -46.50 36.25 8.67
N LEU A 522 -47.75 36.70 8.81
CA LEU A 522 -48.48 37.44 7.78
C LEU A 522 -47.82 38.79 7.48
N GLU A 523 -47.14 39.37 8.46
CA GLU A 523 -46.44 40.66 8.34
C GLU A 523 -44.94 40.48 8.04
N SER A 524 -44.50 39.25 7.74
CA SER A 524 -43.10 38.95 7.47
C SER A 524 -42.59 39.70 6.23
N LYS A 525 -41.32 40.12 6.24
CA LYS A 525 -40.68 40.69 5.05
C LYS A 525 -40.48 39.65 3.95
N ASP A 526 -40.35 38.39 4.32
CA ASP A 526 -40.17 37.28 3.39
C ASP A 526 -41.52 36.85 2.78
N ALA A 527 -41.62 36.89 1.45
CA ALA A 527 -42.85 36.57 0.74
C ALA A 527 -43.25 35.10 0.89
N SER A 528 -42.29 34.18 1.04
CA SER A 528 -42.59 32.75 1.20
C SER A 528 -43.19 32.43 2.57
N LEU A 529 -42.77 33.15 3.62
CA LEU A 529 -43.37 33.06 4.95
C LEU A 529 -44.78 33.63 4.98
N ARG A 530 -45.00 34.81 4.38
CA ARG A 530 -46.34 35.39 4.27
C ARG A 530 -47.30 34.46 3.54
N GLN A 531 -46.85 33.89 2.41
CA GLN A 531 -47.64 32.93 1.65
C GLN A 531 -47.97 31.70 2.50
N ALA A 532 -46.96 31.06 3.11
CA ALA A 532 -47.16 29.87 3.95
C ALA A 532 -48.12 30.13 5.13
N ALA A 533 -47.99 31.28 5.81
CA ALA A 533 -48.89 31.69 6.88
C ALA A 533 -50.32 31.89 6.37
N ALA A 534 -50.50 32.52 5.21
CA ALA A 534 -51.80 32.70 4.59
C ALA A 534 -52.44 31.37 4.17
N ILE A 535 -51.64 30.38 3.71
CA ILE A 535 -52.14 29.02 3.45
C ILE A 535 -52.60 28.38 4.75
N ALA A 536 -51.79 28.48 5.81
CA ALA A 536 -52.10 27.90 7.11
C ALA A 536 -53.42 28.44 7.68
N LEU A 537 -53.69 29.75 7.55
CA LEU A 537 -54.97 30.35 7.96
C LEU A 537 -56.19 29.69 7.31
N VAL A 538 -56.08 29.29 6.04
CA VAL A 538 -57.17 28.60 5.33
C VAL A 538 -57.35 27.19 5.86
N GLY A 539 -56.25 26.48 6.13
CA GLY A 539 -56.31 25.14 6.72
C GLY A 539 -56.95 25.12 8.12
N MET A 540 -56.74 26.19 8.90
CA MET A 540 -57.32 26.37 10.23
C MET A 540 -58.71 27.04 10.23
N ALA A 541 -59.30 27.26 9.05
CA ALA A 541 -60.55 27.99 8.90
C ALA A 541 -61.70 27.28 9.61
N THR A 542 -62.08 27.85 10.75
CA THR A 542 -63.17 27.37 11.59
C THR A 542 -64.03 28.56 12.03
N PRO A 543 -65.32 28.36 12.36
CA PRO A 543 -66.19 29.44 12.83
C PRO A 543 -65.61 30.25 14.00
N GLN A 544 -64.75 29.63 14.82
CA GLN A 544 -64.04 30.26 15.94
C GLN A 544 -63.12 31.40 15.48
N ILE A 545 -62.40 31.25 14.36
CA ILE A 545 -61.44 32.25 13.86
C ILE A 545 -62.01 33.16 12.78
N ALA A 546 -63.26 32.95 12.35
CA ALA A 546 -63.89 33.74 11.28
C ALA A 546 -63.82 35.26 11.56
N ASN A 547 -64.13 35.69 12.79
CA ASN A 547 -64.02 37.11 13.16
C ASN A 547 -62.60 37.65 13.09
N ALA A 548 -61.60 36.81 13.36
CA ALA A 548 -60.19 37.18 13.30
C ALA A 548 -59.65 37.25 11.85
N LEU A 549 -60.32 36.60 10.88
CA LEU A 549 -60.02 36.69 9.45
C LEU A 549 -60.55 37.98 8.80
N LYS A 550 -61.67 38.54 9.29
CA LYS A 550 -62.31 39.74 8.70
C LYS A 550 -61.37 40.93 8.46
N PRO A 551 -60.49 41.32 9.41
CA PRO A 551 -59.58 42.43 9.18
C PRO A 551 -58.56 42.18 8.06
N ARG A 552 -58.29 40.91 7.70
CA ARG A 552 -57.26 40.52 6.72
C ARG A 552 -57.74 40.68 5.28
N LEU A 553 -59.05 40.89 5.07
CA LEU A 553 -59.61 41.27 3.77
C LEU A 553 -59.13 42.65 3.27
N GLN A 554 -58.64 43.48 4.18
CA GLN A 554 -58.08 44.80 3.87
C GLN A 554 -56.55 44.80 3.84
N HIS A 555 -55.92 43.62 3.89
CA HIS A 555 -54.46 43.50 3.87
C HIS A 555 -53.89 43.92 2.51
N SER A 556 -52.72 44.57 2.50
CA SER A 556 -52.11 45.09 1.27
C SER A 556 -51.48 44.01 0.39
N ASP A 557 -51.09 42.88 0.97
CA ASP A 557 -50.60 41.71 0.23
C ASP A 557 -51.79 40.89 -0.32
N PRO A 558 -51.89 40.72 -1.66
CA PRO A 558 -52.94 39.92 -2.30
C PRO A 558 -53.05 38.48 -1.78
N GLU A 559 -51.93 37.81 -1.48
CA GLU A 559 -51.97 36.42 -1.00
C GLU A 559 -52.76 36.30 0.30
N ILE A 560 -52.57 37.26 1.22
CA ILE A 560 -53.27 37.29 2.51
C ILE A 560 -54.72 37.73 2.31
N GLN A 561 -54.96 38.74 1.48
CA GLN A 561 -56.30 39.25 1.21
C GLN A 561 -57.22 38.17 0.62
N TYR A 562 -56.79 37.49 -0.44
CA TYR A 562 -57.61 36.48 -1.13
C TYR A 562 -57.73 35.19 -0.33
N ARG A 563 -56.68 34.78 0.40
CA ARG A 563 -56.77 33.59 1.28
C ARG A 563 -57.59 33.84 2.54
N ALA A 564 -57.64 35.07 3.07
CA ALA A 564 -58.57 35.42 4.13
C ALA A 564 -60.04 35.34 3.66
N ALA A 565 -60.31 35.77 2.42
CA ALA A 565 -61.64 35.60 1.81
C ALA A 565 -62.01 34.12 1.63
N LEU A 566 -61.04 33.30 1.20
CA LEU A 566 -61.22 31.84 1.11
C LEU A 566 -61.48 31.20 2.47
N GLY A 567 -60.71 31.54 3.50
CA GLY A 567 -60.91 31.03 4.86
C GLY A 567 -62.28 31.43 5.44
N LEU A 568 -62.75 32.66 5.22
CA LEU A 568 -64.10 33.09 5.61
C LEU A 568 -65.18 32.26 4.91
N ALA A 569 -65.03 32.00 3.61
CA ALA A 569 -65.95 31.17 2.87
C ALA A 569 -66.01 29.74 3.43
N TYR A 570 -64.87 29.15 3.79
CA TYR A 570 -64.82 27.84 4.47
C TYR A 570 -65.46 27.84 5.86
N CYS A 571 -65.51 29.00 6.53
CA CYS A 571 -66.27 29.19 7.77
C CYS A 571 -67.78 29.41 7.53
N GLY A 572 -68.25 29.48 6.28
CA GLY A 572 -69.62 29.83 5.91
C GLY A 572 -69.95 31.33 5.94
N ASP A 573 -68.94 32.21 6.05
CA ASP A 573 -69.13 33.67 6.07
C ASP A 573 -68.97 34.26 4.65
N PRO A 574 -70.03 34.83 4.04
CA PRO A 574 -69.99 35.31 2.66
C PRO A 574 -69.29 36.67 2.48
N LEU A 575 -68.83 37.31 3.56
CA LEU A 575 -68.33 38.70 3.52
C LEU A 575 -67.15 38.90 2.55
N GLY A 576 -66.37 37.85 2.27
CA GLY A 576 -65.26 37.87 1.31
C GLY A 576 -65.59 37.40 -0.12
N ALA A 577 -66.83 36.99 -0.42
CA ALA A 577 -67.17 36.29 -1.67
C ALA A 577 -66.90 37.12 -2.94
N SER A 578 -67.09 38.44 -2.89
CA SER A 578 -66.83 39.33 -4.04
C SER A 578 -65.33 39.42 -4.39
N LEU A 579 -64.45 39.32 -3.39
CA LEU A 579 -63.00 39.26 -3.59
C LEU A 579 -62.60 37.88 -4.12
N LEU A 580 -63.14 36.82 -3.52
CA LEU A 580 -62.87 35.42 -3.85
C LEU A 580 -63.12 35.11 -5.34
N PHE A 581 -64.27 35.51 -5.89
CA PHE A 581 -64.67 35.25 -7.28
C PHE A 581 -64.32 36.37 -8.27
N SER A 582 -63.41 37.27 -7.88
CA SER A 582 -62.92 38.32 -8.79
C SER A 582 -61.89 37.77 -9.78
N ALA A 583 -61.67 38.47 -10.90
CA ALA A 583 -60.63 38.10 -11.88
C ALA A 583 -59.22 38.02 -11.26
N LYS A 584 -58.92 38.87 -10.26
CA LYS A 584 -57.66 38.80 -9.51
C LYS A 584 -57.65 37.63 -8.51
N GLY A 585 -58.78 37.30 -7.89
CA GLY A 585 -58.90 36.11 -7.05
C GLY A 585 -58.59 34.82 -7.81
N ALA A 586 -59.07 34.70 -9.05
CA ALA A 586 -58.75 33.57 -9.95
C ALA A 586 -57.27 33.49 -10.35
N SER A 587 -56.50 34.57 -10.21
CA SER A 587 -55.05 34.55 -10.46
C SER A 587 -54.21 34.12 -9.24
N VAL A 588 -54.80 34.13 -8.05
CA VAL A 588 -54.11 33.83 -6.77
C VAL A 588 -54.56 32.48 -6.19
N LEU A 589 -55.83 32.13 -6.34
CA LEU A 589 -56.43 30.91 -5.79
C LEU A 589 -56.65 29.87 -6.89
N SER A 590 -56.56 28.59 -6.53
CA SER A 590 -56.90 27.52 -7.46
C SER A 590 -58.41 27.44 -7.70
N GLU A 591 -58.80 27.04 -8.92
CA GLU A 591 -60.21 26.79 -9.28
C GLU A 591 -60.87 25.82 -8.30
N ILE A 592 -60.16 24.77 -7.89
CA ILE A 592 -60.64 23.79 -6.89
C ILE A 592 -60.99 24.46 -5.56
N SER A 593 -60.15 25.39 -5.08
CA SER A 593 -60.41 26.10 -3.82
C SER A 593 -61.61 27.04 -3.95
N GLN A 594 -61.76 27.71 -5.10
CA GLN A 594 -62.90 28.58 -5.37
C GLN A 594 -64.21 27.79 -5.49
N LEU A 595 -64.18 26.61 -6.12
CA LEU A 595 -65.31 25.70 -6.18
C LEU A 595 -65.70 25.21 -4.76
N ALA A 596 -64.73 24.75 -3.96
CA ALA A 596 -64.99 24.33 -2.58
C ALA A 596 -65.60 25.47 -1.74
N ALA A 597 -65.14 26.70 -1.96
CA ALA A 597 -65.68 27.88 -1.32
C ALA A 597 -67.11 28.24 -1.79
N ALA A 598 -67.40 28.08 -3.09
CA ALA A 598 -68.76 28.29 -3.61
C ALA A 598 -69.73 27.27 -3.01
N VAL A 599 -69.34 26.00 -2.95
CA VAL A 599 -70.13 24.91 -2.35
C VAL A 599 -70.39 25.16 -0.86
N THR A 600 -69.38 25.61 -0.10
CA THR A 600 -69.55 25.92 1.34
C THR A 600 -70.45 27.14 1.60
N LEU A 601 -70.46 28.13 0.71
CA LEU A 601 -71.35 29.29 0.79
C LEU A 601 -72.80 29.00 0.35
N GLY A 602 -73.04 27.88 -0.32
CA GLY A 602 -74.38 27.40 -0.69
C GLY A 602 -75.17 28.40 -1.54
N GLU A 603 -76.39 28.73 -1.12
CA GLU A 603 -77.30 29.65 -1.82
C GLU A 603 -76.66 31.01 -2.12
N VAL A 604 -75.69 31.46 -1.31
CA VAL A 604 -75.02 32.75 -1.51
C VAL A 604 -74.09 32.76 -2.73
N ALA A 605 -73.70 31.59 -3.24
CA ALA A 605 -72.79 31.43 -4.37
C ALA A 605 -73.33 30.48 -5.46
N GLU A 606 -74.63 30.25 -5.53
CA GLU A 606 -75.28 29.29 -6.45
C GLU A 606 -74.90 29.54 -7.92
N ASP A 607 -74.96 30.80 -8.37
CA ASP A 607 -74.56 31.21 -9.72
C ASP A 607 -73.10 30.85 -10.06
N ARG A 608 -72.22 30.81 -9.05
CA ARG A 608 -70.81 30.45 -9.22
C ARG A 608 -70.62 28.95 -9.30
N ILE A 609 -71.35 28.17 -8.50
CA ILE A 609 -71.33 26.70 -8.57
C ILE A 609 -71.72 26.26 -9.98
N ALA A 610 -72.80 26.82 -10.55
CA ALA A 610 -73.22 26.54 -11.91
C ALA A 610 -72.11 26.84 -12.93
N SER A 611 -71.44 27.99 -12.82
CA SER A 611 -70.36 28.38 -13.74
C SER A 611 -69.13 27.46 -13.70
N PHE A 612 -68.86 26.78 -12.60
CA PHE A 612 -67.76 25.80 -12.50
C PHE A 612 -68.13 24.41 -13.03
N LEU A 613 -69.43 24.07 -13.08
CA LEU A 613 -69.90 22.80 -13.62
C LEU A 613 -70.09 22.85 -15.15
N ASP A 614 -70.27 24.06 -15.70
CA ASP A 614 -70.43 24.32 -17.13
C ASP A 614 -69.09 24.53 -17.87
N ALA A 615 -67.97 24.68 -17.14
CA ALA A 615 -66.61 24.86 -17.66
C ALA A 615 -65.84 23.53 -17.72
#